data_AF-A0A382PPM3-F1
#
_entry.id   AF-A0A382PPM3-F1
#
_cell.length_a   1.000
_cell.length_b   1.000
_cell.length_c   1.000
_cell.angle_alpha   90.00
_cell.angle_beta   90.00
_cell.angle_gamma   90.00
#
_symmetry.space_group_name_H-M   'P 1'
#
loop_
_entity.id
_entity.type
_entity.pdbx_description
1 polymer ?
#
loop_
_entity_poly.entity_id
_entity_poly.type
_entity_poly.pdbx_seq_one_letter_code
_entity_poly.pdbx_strand_id
1 'polypeptide(L)'
;MEVLDTAALLSWPLEMLMQGICANSQLNEVQRLSPSRHLMLEAQGPRFETPNPAAIAVATEASQETGDFSGLSSVDLDVLALAFSTGYTLVTDDYRMQNVC
;
A
#
# COMPACT_ATOMS: atom_id res chain seq x y z
N MET A 1 10.83 4.72 -8.17
CA MET A 1 10.14 4.70 -6.86
C MET A 1 9.27 3.47 -6.85
N GLU A 2 9.00 2.94 -5.66
CA GLU A 2 8.22 1.73 -5.43
C GLU A 2 7.03 2.07 -4.54
N VAL A 3 5.89 1.42 -4.76
CA VAL A 3 4.77 1.44 -3.82
C VAL A 3 4.99 0.30 -2.83
N LEU A 4 4.98 0.60 -1.53
CA LEU A 4 5.29 -0.38 -0.50
C LEU A 4 4.04 -0.85 0.22
N ASP A 5 3.89 -2.17 0.33
CA ASP A 5 2.82 -2.80 1.09
C ASP A 5 3.01 -2.68 2.63
N THR A 6 1.96 -2.95 3.40
CA THR A 6 1.93 -2.84 4.86
C THR A 6 2.97 -3.76 5.51
N ALA A 7 3.24 -4.93 4.92
CA ALA A 7 4.29 -5.84 5.38
C ALA A 7 5.68 -5.17 5.36
N ALA A 8 5.98 -4.35 4.35
CA ALA A 8 7.22 -3.59 4.29
C ALA A 8 7.28 -2.52 5.41
N LEU A 9 6.19 -1.77 5.63
CA LEU A 9 6.11 -0.78 6.71
C LEU A 9 6.38 -1.39 8.10
N LEU A 10 5.94 -2.63 8.32
CA LEU A 10 6.13 -3.33 9.59
C LEU A 10 7.55 -3.89 9.78
N SER A 11 8.19 -4.37 8.70
CA SER A 11 9.38 -5.22 8.80
C SER A 11 10.68 -4.59 8.29
N TRP A 12 10.62 -3.66 7.34
CA TRP A 12 11.82 -3.12 6.71
C TRP A 12 12.51 -2.06 7.58
N PRO A 13 13.84 -1.90 7.43
CA PRO A 13 14.57 -0.75 7.95
C PRO A 13 14.00 0.56 7.41
N LEU A 14 14.04 1.62 8.22
CA LEU A 14 13.44 2.91 7.86
C LEU A 14 14.09 3.52 6.60
N GLU A 15 15.40 3.34 6.45
CA GLU A 15 16.18 3.84 5.32
C GLU A 15 15.69 3.27 3.98
N MET A 16 15.22 2.02 3.97
CA MET A 16 14.64 1.41 2.76
C MET A 16 13.25 1.97 2.46
N LEU A 17 12.46 2.27 3.50
CA LEU A 17 11.13 2.85 3.33
C LEU A 17 11.20 4.24 2.70
N MET A 18 12.20 5.05 3.05
CA MET A 18 12.33 6.45 2.59
C MET A 18 12.34 6.65 1.06
N GLN A 19 12.62 5.59 0.28
CA GLN A 19 12.62 5.63 -1.18
C GLN A 19 11.27 5.23 -1.81
N GLY A 20 10.31 4.82 -0.99
CA GLY A 20 8.99 4.36 -1.40
C GLY A 20 7.87 5.36 -1.12
N ILE A 21 6.71 5.04 -1.69
CA ILE A 21 5.43 5.69 -1.42
C ILE A 21 4.47 4.68 -0.79
N CYS A 22 3.67 5.16 0.16
CA CYS A 22 2.68 4.36 0.87
C CYS A 22 1.32 5.07 0.89
N ALA A 23 0.23 4.30 1.00
CA ALA A 23 -1.10 4.84 1.24
C ALA A 23 -1.29 5.26 2.70
N ASN A 24 -1.90 6.42 2.94
CA ASN A 24 -2.23 6.89 4.30
C ASN A 24 -3.08 5.88 5.08
N SER A 25 -3.92 5.09 4.39
CA SER A 25 -4.78 4.08 5.01
C SER A 25 -3.99 2.95 5.69
N GLN A 26 -2.76 2.67 5.24
CA GLN A 26 -1.88 1.66 5.84
C GLN A 26 -1.46 2.04 7.27
N LEU A 27 -1.41 3.34 7.61
CA LEU A 27 -1.04 3.80 8.94
C LEU A 27 -1.97 3.27 10.03
N ASN A 28 -3.26 3.09 9.74
CA ASN A 28 -4.23 2.53 10.68
C ASN A 28 -3.93 1.05 10.98
N GLU A 29 -3.52 0.29 9.96
CA GLU A 29 -3.12 -1.11 10.16
C GLU A 29 -1.83 -1.20 10.96
N VAL A 30 -0.84 -0.37 10.61
CA VAL A 30 0.42 -0.31 11.37
C VAL A 30 0.16 0.10 12.81
N GLN A 31 -0.72 1.07 13.07
CA GLN A 31 -1.07 1.48 14.45
C GLN A 31 -1.67 0.33 15.25
N ARG A 32 -2.57 -0.44 14.63
CA ARG A 32 -3.23 -1.58 15.27
C ARG A 32 -2.28 -2.74 15.54
N LEU A 33 -1.33 -2.99 14.64
CA LEU A 33 -0.39 -4.11 14.73
C LEU A 33 0.86 -3.77 15.55
N SER A 34 1.34 -2.53 15.46
CA SER A 34 2.53 -2.02 16.14
C SER A 34 2.45 -0.50 16.37
N PRO A 35 1.86 -0.05 17.49
CA PRO A 35 1.75 1.37 17.82
C PRO A 35 3.09 2.11 17.85
N SER A 36 4.16 1.45 18.31
CA SER A 36 5.51 2.03 18.33
C SER A 36 6.06 2.24 16.92
N ARG A 37 5.82 1.29 16.00
CA ARG A 37 6.21 1.44 14.59
C ARG A 37 5.44 2.59 13.93
N HIS A 38 4.14 2.71 14.21
CA HIS A 38 3.32 3.80 13.71
C HIS A 38 3.88 5.17 14.12
N LEU A 39 4.18 5.39 15.40
CA LEU A 39 4.79 6.63 15.88
C LEU A 39 6.13 6.95 15.19
N MET A 40 6.94 5.93 14.90
CA MET A 40 8.20 6.11 14.16
C MET A 40 7.95 6.55 12.71
N LEU A 41 6.94 5.96 12.04
CA LEU A 41 6.59 6.29 10.66
C LEU A 41 5.93 7.67 10.55
N GLU A 42 5.14 8.10 11.55
CA GLU A 42 4.60 9.46 11.56
C GLU A 42 5.72 10.51 11.70
N ALA A 43 6.76 10.20 12.49
CA ALA A 43 7.85 11.13 12.71
C ALA A 43 8.88 11.18 11.56
N GLN A 44 9.18 10.04 10.95
CA GLN A 44 10.33 9.85 10.06
C GLN A 44 10.06 8.87 8.90
N GLY A 45 8.79 8.55 8.63
CA GLY A 45 8.41 7.53 7.65
C GLY A 45 8.52 7.96 6.19
N PRO A 46 8.13 7.05 5.28
CA PRO A 46 8.13 7.30 3.85
C PRO A 46 7.13 8.38 3.45
N ARG A 47 7.07 8.68 2.15
CA ARG A 47 6.03 9.56 1.62
C ARG A 47 4.67 8.85 1.67
N PHE A 48 3.73 9.41 2.43
CA PHE A 48 2.35 8.94 2.44
C PHE A 48 1.46 9.78 1.53
N GLU A 49 0.59 9.11 0.79
CA GLU A 49 -0.39 9.72 -0.09
C GLU A 49 -1.78 9.08 0.08
N THR A 50 -2.82 9.83 -0.27
CA THR A 50 -4.17 9.28 -0.37
C THR A 50 -4.52 9.16 -1.84
N PRO A 51 -4.77 7.95 -2.38
CA PRO A 51 -5.16 7.80 -3.77
C PRO A 51 -6.48 8.54 -4.03
N ASN A 52 -6.62 9.10 -5.22
CA ASN A 52 -7.87 9.76 -5.60
C ASN A 52 -8.96 8.70 -5.92
N PRO A 53 -10.25 9.07 -5.84
CA PRO A 53 -11.34 8.11 -6.07
C PRO A 53 -11.34 7.45 -7.45
N ALA A 54 -10.83 8.11 -8.49
CA ALA A 54 -10.74 7.53 -9.81
C ALA A 54 -9.68 6.42 -9.87
N ALA A 55 -8.54 6.60 -9.20
CA ALA A 55 -7.51 5.57 -9.07
C ALA A 55 -8.02 4.34 -8.29
N ILE A 56 -8.80 4.56 -7.23
CA ILE A 56 -9.44 3.48 -6.47
C ILE A 56 -10.43 2.71 -7.34
N ALA A 57 -11.21 3.40 -8.18
CA ALA A 57 -12.13 2.75 -9.12
C ALA A 57 -11.36 1.85 -10.11
N VAL A 58 -10.24 2.32 -10.65
CA VAL A 58 -9.38 1.52 -11.54
C VAL A 58 -8.82 0.28 -10.82
N ALA A 59 -8.31 0.43 -9.60
CA ALA A 59 -7.82 -0.70 -8.81
C ALA A 59 -8.93 -1.71 -8.48
N THR A 60 -10.13 -1.22 -8.22
CA THR A 60 -11.32 -2.03 -7.97
C THR A 60 -11.72 -2.83 -9.21
N GLU A 61 -11.70 -2.22 -10.40
CA GLU A 61 -12.00 -2.90 -11.66
C GLU A 61 -10.95 -3.98 -11.96
N ALA A 62 -9.65 -3.65 -11.87
CA ALA A 62 -8.57 -4.61 -12.11
C ALA A 62 -8.60 -5.81 -11.16
N SER A 63 -8.94 -5.58 -9.88
CA SER A 63 -9.11 -6.68 -8.92
C SER A 63 -10.36 -7.53 -9.16
N GLN A 64 -11.40 -6.98 -9.80
CA GLN A 64 -12.56 -7.76 -10.23
C GLN A 64 -12.25 -8.61 -11.46
N GLU A 65 -11.47 -8.08 -12.41
CA GLU A 65 -11.06 -8.79 -13.63
C GLU A 65 -10.22 -10.04 -13.32
N THR A 66 -9.36 -9.97 -12.32
CA THR A 66 -8.54 -11.09 -11.84
C THR A 66 -9.31 -12.05 -10.94
N GLY A 67 -10.48 -11.64 -10.42
CA GLY A 67 -11.28 -12.40 -9.47
C GLY A 67 -10.82 -12.30 -8.01
N ASP A 68 -9.79 -11.50 -7.73
CA ASP A 68 -9.19 -11.40 -6.39
C ASP A 68 -9.86 -10.34 -5.49
N PHE A 69 -10.75 -9.50 -6.03
CA PHE A 69 -11.42 -8.41 -5.30
C PHE A 69 -11.97 -8.80 -3.92
N SER A 70 -12.66 -9.95 -3.82
CA SER A 70 -13.26 -10.40 -2.54
C SER A 70 -12.24 -10.74 -1.44
N GLY A 71 -10.98 -10.97 -1.81
CA GLY A 71 -9.88 -11.27 -0.90
C GLY A 71 -9.02 -10.06 -0.54
N LEU A 72 -9.30 -8.90 -1.13
CA LEU A 72 -8.57 -7.66 -0.90
C LEU A 72 -9.34 -6.76 0.08
N SER A 73 -8.61 -6.15 1.00
CA SER A 73 -9.13 -5.11 1.89
C SER A 73 -9.21 -3.76 1.16
N SER A 74 -9.88 -2.79 1.78
CA SER A 74 -9.87 -1.41 1.28
C SER A 74 -8.46 -0.79 1.29
N VAL A 75 -7.57 -1.24 2.19
CA VAL A 75 -6.19 -0.75 2.25
C VAL A 75 -5.40 -1.30 1.06
N ASP A 76 -5.59 -2.57 0.71
CA ASP A 76 -4.93 -3.18 -0.46
C ASP A 76 -5.37 -2.48 -1.75
N LEU A 77 -6.66 -2.12 -1.86
CA LEU A 77 -7.17 -1.34 -3.00
C LEU A 77 -6.53 0.05 -3.08
N ASP A 78 -6.28 0.72 -1.96
CA ASP A 78 -5.59 2.01 -1.94
C ASP A 78 -4.12 1.87 -2.39
N VAL A 79 -3.43 0.81 -1.97
CA VAL A 79 -2.05 0.51 -2.37
C VAL A 79 -1.98 0.21 -3.87
N LEU A 80 -2.89 -0.62 -4.40
CA LEU A 80 -3.00 -0.89 -5.83
C LEU A 80 -3.34 0.38 -6.61
N ALA A 81 -4.22 1.23 -6.09
CA ALA A 81 -4.56 2.50 -6.72
C ALA A 81 -3.36 3.44 -6.84
N LEU A 82 -2.49 3.48 -5.82
CA LEU A 82 -1.22 4.21 -5.92
C LEU A 82 -0.30 3.60 -6.98
N ALA A 83 -0.16 2.27 -7.03
CA ALA A 83 0.67 1.61 -8.03
C ALA A 83 0.21 1.93 -9.46
N PHE A 84 -1.09 1.78 -9.74
CA PHE A 84 -1.66 2.09 -11.05
C PHE A 84 -1.55 3.56 -11.43
N SER A 85 -1.88 4.48 -10.52
CA SER A 85 -1.90 5.92 -10.83
C SER A 85 -0.50 6.53 -10.99
N THR A 86 0.50 5.99 -10.30
CA THR A 86 1.90 6.45 -10.38
C THR A 86 2.72 5.70 -11.43
N GLY A 87 2.31 4.49 -11.81
CA GLY A 87 3.09 3.58 -12.64
C GLY A 87 4.33 3.01 -11.92
N TYR A 88 4.40 3.14 -10.60
CA TYR A 88 5.48 2.58 -9.79
C TYR A 88 5.25 1.11 -9.50
N THR A 89 6.33 0.34 -9.44
CA THR A 89 6.28 -1.08 -9.10
C THR A 89 5.79 -1.27 -7.67
N LEU A 90 4.80 -2.13 -7.50
CA LEU A 90 4.32 -2.58 -6.19
C LEU A 90 5.30 -3.60 -5.61
N VAL A 91 5.71 -3.39 -4.36
CA VAL A 91 6.48 -4.35 -3.57
C VAL A 91 5.57 -4.94 -2.50
N THR A 92 5.21 -6.21 -2.71
CA THR A 92 4.33 -6.99 -1.84
C THR A 92 4.67 -8.47 -1.92
N ASP A 93 4.45 -9.20 -0.83
CA ASP A 93 4.45 -10.66 -0.78
C ASP A 93 3.06 -11.28 -0.93
N ASP A 94 1.99 -10.47 -1.04
CA ASP A 94 0.62 -10.94 -1.23
C ASP A 94 0.35 -11.31 -2.71
N TYR A 95 0.04 -12.59 -2.94
CA TYR A 95 -0.23 -13.12 -4.27
C TYR A 95 -1.47 -12.52 -4.94
N ARG A 96 -2.47 -12.08 -4.17
CA ARG A 96 -3.69 -11.45 -4.71
C ARG A 96 -3.35 -10.08 -5.29
N MET A 97 -2.53 -9.31 -4.58
CA MET A 97 -2.07 -8.01 -5.07
C MET A 97 -1.16 -8.16 -6.30
N GLN A 98 -0.29 -9.19 -6.32
CA GLN A 98 0.56 -9.52 -7.48
C GLN A 98 -0.22 -9.98 -8.71
N ASN A 99 -1.38 -10.64 -8.53
CA ASN A 99 -2.22 -10.99 -9.67
C ASN A 99 -2.83 -9.75 -10.33
N VAL A 100 -3.04 -8.68 -9.56
CA VAL A 100 -3.67 -7.43 -10.03
C VAL A 100 -2.66 -6.49 -10.69
N CYS A 101 -1.44 -6.39 -10.18
CA CYS A 101 -0.43 -5.41 -10.61
C CYS A 101 0.90 -6.06 -11.03
#